data_AF-A0A954TZ23-F1
#
_entry.id   AF-A0A954TZ23-F1
#
_cell.length_a   1.000
_cell.length_b   1.000
_cell.length_c   1.000
_cell.angle_alpha   90.00
_cell.angle_beta   90.00
_cell.angle_gamma   90.00
#
_symmetry.space_group_name_H-M   'P 1'
#
loop_
_entity.id
_entity.type
_entity.pdbx_description
1 polymer ?
#
loop_
_entity_poly.entity_id
_entity_poly.type
_entity_poly.pdbx_seq_one_letter_code
_entity_poly.pdbx_strand_id
1 'polypeptide(L)'
;RGPEYQRLIGTVDVESGTSPSIKKQIDRITSLRDEGWFSGDLHVHRPVAEIESLMLAEDLDFAPVIGWWNTPAPDAPTADQTEFHFGDNRVYCTGAGEDEREGGALLYFGLRKPLDLTVRSREFPSPMHFVEAATRQDAHVWIDIEKPFWWDVPMWLASGKMKSIGIANNHMNRSGMLASEA
;
A
#
# COMPACT_ATOMS: atom_id res chain seq x y z
N ARG A 1 1.89 17.17 -5.43
CA ARG A 1 0.60 17.70 -5.96
C ARG A 1 0.42 17.19 -7.39
N GLY A 2 -0.27 16.05 -7.50
CA GLY A 2 -0.28 15.18 -8.68
C GLY A 2 -1.47 15.39 -9.63
N PRO A 3 -2.22 14.33 -9.99
CA PRO A 3 -3.17 14.32 -11.12
C PRO A 3 -4.39 15.24 -10.98
N GLU A 4 -4.60 15.85 -9.81
CA GLU A 4 -5.70 16.79 -9.55
C GLU A 4 -5.50 18.19 -10.15
N TYR A 5 -4.33 18.48 -10.69
CA TYR A 5 -3.97 19.80 -11.20
C TYR A 5 -3.72 19.75 -12.70
N GLN A 6 -4.04 20.84 -13.40
CA GLN A 6 -3.72 20.95 -14.82
C GLN A 6 -2.21 20.90 -15.06
N ARG A 7 -1.81 20.23 -16.15
CA ARG A 7 -0.45 20.37 -16.66
C ARG A 7 -0.36 21.62 -17.53
N LEU A 8 0.48 22.57 -17.13
CA LEU A 8 0.84 23.71 -17.98
C LEU A 8 2.05 23.37 -18.86
N ILE A 9 1.95 23.67 -20.15
CA ILE A 9 3.03 23.51 -21.13
C ILE A 9 3.12 24.82 -21.92
N GLY A 10 4.34 25.27 -22.21
CA GLY A 10 4.57 26.47 -23.00
C GLY A 10 6.05 26.67 -23.31
N THR A 11 6.34 27.69 -24.12
CA THR A 11 7.70 28.11 -24.47
C THR A 11 8.04 29.43 -23.80
N VAL A 12 9.33 29.65 -23.56
CA VAL A 12 9.86 30.88 -22.96
C VAL A 12 11.04 31.33 -23.77
N ASP A 13 10.95 32.52 -24.35
CA ASP A 13 12.08 33.15 -25.00
C ASP A 13 12.88 33.94 -23.95
N VAL A 14 14.19 33.69 -23.91
CA VAL A 14 15.11 34.34 -22.96
C VAL A 14 16.15 35.12 -23.75
N GLU A 15 16.16 36.44 -23.58
CA GLU A 15 17.13 37.33 -24.23
C GLU A 15 18.31 37.64 -23.31
N SER A 16 19.50 37.83 -23.91
CA SER A 16 20.73 38.13 -23.17
C SER A 16 20.59 39.42 -22.36
N GLY A 17 20.93 39.36 -21.07
CA GLY A 17 20.81 40.49 -20.15
C GLY A 17 19.41 40.70 -19.54
N THR A 18 18.44 39.83 -19.86
CA THR A 18 17.10 39.87 -19.27
C THR A 18 16.89 38.75 -18.26
N SER A 19 15.96 38.95 -17.32
CA SER A 19 15.48 37.93 -16.38
C SER A 19 13.95 37.87 -16.48
N PRO A 20 13.41 37.14 -17.48
CA PRO A 20 11.97 37.08 -17.69
C PRO A 20 11.29 36.42 -16.48
N SER A 21 10.27 37.08 -15.94
CA SER A 21 9.44 36.54 -14.86
C SER A 21 8.16 35.96 -15.44
N ILE A 22 7.89 34.68 -15.15
CA ILE A 22 6.68 33.99 -15.59
C ILE A 22 5.84 33.71 -14.36
N LYS A 23 4.63 34.28 -14.35
CA LYS A 23 3.60 33.94 -13.37
C LYS A 23 2.53 33.13 -14.09
N LYS A 24 2.33 31.89 -13.65
CA LYS A 24 1.25 31.01 -14.10
C LYS A 24 0.55 30.44 -12.89
N GLN A 25 -0.77 30.46 -12.94
CA GLN A 25 -1.62 29.79 -11.97
C GLN A 25 -1.95 28.41 -12.51
N ILE A 26 -1.75 27.38 -11.69
CA ILE A 26 -2.16 26.02 -12.02
C ILE A 26 -3.51 25.79 -11.32
N ASP A 27 -4.56 25.66 -12.11
CA ASP A 27 -5.88 25.40 -11.57
C ASP A 27 -6.03 23.92 -11.21
N ARG A 28 -6.73 23.67 -10.11
CA ARG A 28 -7.14 22.34 -9.68
C ARG A 28 -8.36 21.92 -10.51
N ILE A 29 -8.33 20.73 -11.10
CA ILE A 29 -9.43 20.21 -11.93
C ILE A 29 -10.43 19.36 -11.14
N THR A 30 -9.99 18.73 -10.06
CA THR A 30 -10.87 17.97 -9.15
C THR A 30 -10.26 17.89 -7.75
N SER A 31 -11.09 17.57 -6.76
CA SER A 31 -10.69 17.15 -5.43
C SER A 31 -11.07 15.68 -5.25
N LEU A 32 -10.11 14.79 -5.43
CA LEU A 32 -10.30 13.34 -5.33
C LEU A 32 -10.86 12.95 -3.96
N ARG A 33 -10.38 13.61 -2.90
CA ARG A 33 -10.89 13.40 -1.55
C ARG A 33 -12.37 13.73 -1.41
N ASP A 34 -12.83 14.82 -2.03
CA ASP A 34 -14.25 15.22 -1.98
C ASP A 34 -15.12 14.23 -2.76
N GLU A 35 -14.52 13.49 -3.71
CA GLU A 35 -15.13 12.39 -4.44
C GLU A 35 -14.96 11.02 -3.75
N GLY A 36 -14.36 10.97 -2.56
CA GLY A 36 -14.15 9.73 -1.79
C GLY A 36 -12.93 8.91 -2.21
N TRP A 37 -12.04 9.48 -3.01
CA TRP A 37 -10.76 8.89 -3.40
C TRP A 37 -9.63 9.37 -2.48
N PHE A 38 -8.89 8.42 -1.91
CA PHE A 38 -7.79 8.69 -0.99
C PHE A 38 -6.49 8.18 -1.59
N SER A 39 -5.40 8.92 -1.40
CA SER A 39 -4.07 8.49 -1.82
C SER A 39 -3.49 7.50 -0.81
N GLY A 40 -2.89 6.41 -1.28
CA GLY A 40 -2.23 5.49 -0.37
C GLY A 40 -1.16 4.66 -1.07
N ASP A 41 -0.19 4.22 -0.27
CA ASP A 41 0.75 3.17 -0.63
C ASP A 41 0.43 1.98 0.26
N LEU A 42 -0.01 0.86 -0.33
CA LEU A 42 -0.49 -0.31 0.39
C LEU A 42 0.59 -1.38 0.60
N HIS A 43 1.81 -1.16 0.10
CA HIS A 43 2.89 -2.14 0.16
C HIS A 43 4.18 -1.46 0.66
N VAL A 44 4.22 -1.12 1.96
CA VAL A 44 5.26 -0.28 2.53
C VAL A 44 6.25 -1.08 3.37
N HIS A 45 7.46 -1.28 2.83
CA HIS A 45 8.63 -1.85 3.53
C HIS A 45 9.60 -0.73 3.95
N ARG A 46 9.20 0.11 4.92
CA ARG A 46 10.01 1.25 5.41
C ARG A 46 10.02 1.34 6.93
N PRO A 47 11.08 1.89 7.55
CA PRO A 47 11.09 2.14 8.98
C PRO A 47 9.93 3.04 9.41
N VAL A 48 9.22 2.68 10.49
CA VAL A 48 8.07 3.45 11.00
C VAL A 48 8.41 4.93 11.24
N ALA A 49 9.64 5.22 11.70
CA ALA A 49 10.12 6.57 11.96
C ALA A 49 10.19 7.47 10.71
N GLU A 50 10.16 6.90 9.50
CA GLU A 50 10.23 7.65 8.23
C GLU A 50 8.84 7.89 7.62
N ILE A 51 7.81 7.17 8.09
CA ILE A 51 6.51 7.07 7.41
C ILE A 51 5.82 8.42 7.29
N GLU A 52 5.75 9.20 8.36
CA GLU A 52 5.13 10.53 8.31
C GLU A 52 5.82 11.43 7.28
N SER A 53 7.15 11.38 7.18
CA SER A 53 7.91 12.19 6.21
C SER A 53 7.66 11.75 4.78
N LEU A 54 7.58 10.44 4.54
CA LEU A 54 7.30 9.87 3.21
C LEU A 54 5.87 10.19 2.77
N MET A 55 4.89 10.00 3.65
CA MET A 55 3.49 10.35 3.37
C MET A 55 3.32 11.84 3.10
N LEU A 56 4.05 12.72 3.80
CA LEU A 56 4.04 14.16 3.51
C LEU A 56 4.68 14.48 2.15
N ALA A 57 5.78 13.82 1.81
CA ALA A 57 6.48 14.03 0.55
C ALA A 57 5.63 13.62 -0.66
N GLU A 58 4.95 12.49 -0.56
CA GLU A 58 4.13 11.91 -1.63
C GLU A 58 2.64 12.30 -1.56
N ASP A 59 2.24 13.09 -0.56
CA ASP A 59 0.86 13.53 -0.34
C ASP A 59 -0.12 12.34 -0.16
N LEU A 60 0.32 11.34 0.62
CA LEU A 60 -0.45 10.13 0.93
C LEU A 60 -1.39 10.35 2.13
N ASP A 61 -2.58 9.76 2.05
CA ASP A 61 -3.57 9.70 3.12
C ASP A 61 -3.40 8.47 3.99
N PHE A 62 -3.02 7.34 3.37
CA PHE A 62 -2.98 6.04 4.03
C PHE A 62 -1.71 5.24 3.72
N ALA A 63 -1.11 4.61 4.73
CA ALA A 63 0.03 3.72 4.57
C ALA A 63 0.07 2.59 5.63
N PRO A 64 -0.20 1.32 5.27
CA PRO A 64 0.03 0.17 6.15
C PRO A 64 1.49 -0.30 6.03
N VAL A 65 2.24 -0.18 7.12
CA VAL A 65 3.66 -0.53 7.22
C VAL A 65 3.80 -2.02 7.48
N ILE A 66 4.38 -2.73 6.52
CA ILE A 66 4.65 -4.17 6.61
C ILE A 66 5.81 -4.39 7.58
N GLY A 67 5.52 -5.06 8.69
CA GLY A 67 6.48 -5.29 9.79
C GLY A 67 6.87 -6.75 9.99
N TRP A 68 6.20 -7.68 9.29
CA TRP A 68 6.47 -9.11 9.35
C TRP A 68 6.03 -9.78 8.04
N TRP A 69 6.70 -10.86 7.66
CA TRP A 69 6.46 -11.61 6.42
C TRP A 69 6.78 -13.09 6.60
N ASN A 70 6.91 -13.88 5.52
CA ASN A 70 7.11 -15.35 5.51
C ASN A 70 8.29 -15.93 6.32
N THR A 71 9.10 -15.10 6.99
CA THR A 71 10.05 -15.57 8.00
C THR A 71 9.34 -15.82 9.33
N PRO A 72 9.92 -16.60 10.27
CA PRO A 72 9.35 -16.75 11.60
C PRO A 72 9.02 -15.38 12.18
N ALA A 73 7.75 -15.19 12.54
CA ALA A 73 7.34 -13.93 13.13
C ALA A 73 8.14 -13.73 14.42
N PRO A 74 8.62 -12.51 14.70
CA PRO A 74 9.20 -12.22 16.00
C PRO A 74 8.16 -12.58 17.08
N ASP A 75 8.62 -13.08 18.22
CA ASP A 75 7.77 -13.23 19.42
C ASP A 75 7.46 -11.83 19.96
N ALA A 76 6.60 -11.14 19.23
CA ALA A 76 6.19 -9.79 19.50
C ALA A 76 4.98 -9.84 20.46
N PRO A 77 4.98 -8.98 21.50
CA PRO A 77 3.79 -8.81 22.31
C PRO A 77 2.64 -8.32 21.43
N THR A 78 1.41 -8.59 21.87
CA THR A 78 0.25 -7.99 21.24
C THR A 78 0.34 -6.47 21.38
N ALA A 79 0.31 -5.76 20.26
CA ALA A 79 0.32 -4.31 20.24
C ALA A 79 -0.96 -3.76 20.86
N ASP A 80 -0.87 -2.68 21.62
CA ASP A 80 -2.06 -1.97 22.14
C ASP A 80 -2.74 -1.13 21.07
N GLN A 81 -1.96 -0.63 20.12
CA GLN A 81 -2.38 0.24 19.04
C GLN A 81 -1.60 -0.10 17.78
N THR A 82 -2.30 -0.16 16.65
CA THR A 82 -1.72 -0.39 15.32
C THR A 82 -2.02 0.75 14.35
N GLU A 83 -2.89 1.69 14.70
CA GLU A 83 -3.31 2.80 13.83
C GLU A 83 -2.87 4.13 14.42
N PHE A 84 -2.23 4.98 13.62
CA PHE A 84 -1.65 6.25 14.05
C PHE A 84 -2.12 7.37 13.15
N HIS A 85 -2.63 8.44 13.75
CA HIS A 85 -3.15 9.61 13.05
C HIS A 85 -2.18 10.77 13.21
N PHE A 86 -1.94 11.51 12.14
CA PHE A 86 -1.14 12.74 12.18
C PHE A 86 -1.60 13.74 11.12
N GLY A 87 -1.25 15.00 11.32
CA GLY A 87 -1.80 16.10 10.52
C GLY A 87 -3.32 16.16 10.62
N ASP A 88 -3.98 16.63 9.56
CA ASP A 88 -5.42 16.83 9.56
C ASP A 88 -6.21 15.58 9.16
N ASN A 89 -5.59 14.65 8.41
CA ASN A 89 -6.32 13.60 7.69
C ASN A 89 -5.49 12.37 7.30
N ARG A 90 -4.33 12.14 7.93
CA ARG A 90 -3.42 11.05 7.54
C ARG A 90 -3.39 9.96 8.58
N VAL A 91 -3.38 8.73 8.07
CA VAL A 91 -3.36 7.52 8.89
C VAL A 91 -2.28 6.60 8.37
N TYR A 92 -1.40 6.13 9.26
CA TYR A 92 -0.57 4.97 8.96
C TYR A 92 -0.87 3.86 9.96
N CYS A 93 -0.71 2.62 9.50
CA CYS A 93 -0.86 1.46 10.36
C CYS A 93 0.48 0.75 10.51
N THR A 94 0.78 0.25 11.70
CA THR A 94 1.90 -0.67 11.95
C THR A 94 1.40 -2.10 12.12
N GLY A 95 2.31 -3.05 12.01
CA GLY A 95 1.97 -4.46 12.19
C GLY A 95 1.23 -5.08 10.99
N ALA A 96 1.26 -4.43 9.83
CA ALA A 96 0.83 -5.10 8.60
C ALA A 96 1.75 -6.30 8.31
N GLY A 97 1.17 -7.35 7.74
CA GLY A 97 1.88 -8.57 7.41
C GLY A 97 1.76 -8.94 5.94
N GLU A 98 2.76 -9.62 5.42
CA GLU A 98 2.80 -10.14 4.06
C GLU A 98 2.98 -11.66 4.04
N ASP A 99 2.05 -12.39 3.43
CA ASP A 99 2.16 -13.81 3.15
C ASP A 99 2.34 -14.04 1.65
N GLU A 100 3.59 -14.07 1.19
CA GLU A 100 4.00 -14.30 -0.20
C GLU A 100 4.41 -15.77 -0.44
N ARG A 101 3.70 -16.41 -1.37
CA ARG A 101 3.85 -17.83 -1.73
C ARG A 101 3.91 -17.99 -3.25
N GLU A 102 4.12 -19.22 -3.73
CA GLU A 102 4.18 -19.50 -5.17
C GLU A 102 2.88 -19.09 -5.90
N GLY A 103 1.73 -19.24 -5.24
CA GLY A 103 0.43 -18.82 -5.76
C GLY A 103 0.18 -17.31 -5.73
N GLY A 104 1.01 -16.55 -5.02
CA GLY A 104 0.96 -15.08 -4.89
C GLY A 104 1.02 -14.57 -3.44
N ALA A 105 0.71 -13.29 -3.24
CA ALA A 105 0.78 -12.62 -1.94
C ALA A 105 -0.59 -12.12 -1.41
N LEU A 106 -0.80 -12.30 -0.10
CA LEU A 106 -1.87 -11.67 0.67
C LEU A 106 -1.27 -10.74 1.72
N LEU A 107 -1.87 -9.56 1.88
CA LEU A 107 -1.50 -8.60 2.91
C LEU A 107 -2.57 -8.56 4.00
N TYR A 108 -2.13 -8.42 5.25
CA TYR A 108 -3.00 -8.36 6.43
C TYR A 108 -2.83 -7.02 7.13
N PHE A 109 -3.89 -6.22 7.20
CA PHE A 109 -3.88 -4.93 7.91
C PHE A 109 -4.75 -4.97 9.18
N GLY A 110 -4.28 -4.31 10.23
CA GLY A 110 -5.00 -4.19 11.50
C GLY A 110 -4.74 -5.31 12.52
N LEU A 111 -3.84 -6.26 12.23
CA LEU A 111 -3.49 -7.30 13.19
C LEU A 111 -2.61 -6.75 14.32
N ARG A 112 -3.09 -6.88 15.56
CA ARG A 112 -2.33 -6.50 16.77
C ARG A 112 -1.20 -7.46 17.11
N LYS A 113 -1.22 -8.68 16.57
CA LYS A 113 -0.17 -9.68 16.75
C LYS A 113 0.17 -10.30 15.40
N PRO A 114 1.47 -10.41 15.04
CA PRO A 114 1.90 -11.11 13.83
C PRO A 114 1.43 -12.56 13.78
N LEU A 115 1.17 -13.07 12.57
CA LEU A 115 0.96 -14.50 12.35
C LEU A 115 2.31 -15.19 12.19
N ASP A 116 2.45 -16.39 12.76
CA ASP A 116 3.57 -17.25 12.42
C ASP A 116 3.33 -17.89 11.04
N LEU A 117 3.98 -17.33 10.01
CA LEU A 117 3.89 -17.80 8.63
C LEU A 117 4.91 -18.91 8.31
N THR A 118 5.60 -19.46 9.31
CA THR A 118 6.62 -20.49 9.13
C THR A 118 6.01 -21.76 8.53
N VAL A 119 6.53 -22.15 7.37
CA VAL A 119 6.08 -23.33 6.63
C VAL A 119 7.26 -24.14 6.10
N ARG A 120 7.03 -25.42 5.81
CA ARG A 120 8.05 -26.29 5.21
C ARG A 120 8.16 -26.14 3.69
N SER A 121 7.13 -25.59 3.06
CA SER A 121 7.04 -25.37 1.62
C SER A 121 6.24 -24.10 1.35
N ARG A 122 6.60 -23.37 0.28
CA ARG A 122 5.82 -22.20 -0.17
C ARG A 122 4.46 -22.61 -0.76
N GLU A 123 4.31 -23.86 -1.19
CA GLU A 123 3.08 -24.42 -1.75
C GLU A 123 2.09 -24.95 -0.70
N PHE A 124 2.55 -25.19 0.53
CA PHE A 124 1.70 -25.80 1.57
C PHE A 124 2.07 -25.35 3.00
N PRO A 125 1.07 -25.04 3.84
CA PRO A 125 -0.36 -24.96 3.54
C PRO A 125 -0.70 -23.79 2.60
N SER A 126 -1.91 -23.84 2.02
CA SER A 126 -2.49 -22.72 1.28
C SER A 126 -2.50 -21.44 2.15
N PRO A 127 -2.31 -20.24 1.57
CA PRO A 127 -2.47 -18.96 2.28
C PRO A 127 -3.79 -18.87 3.06
N MET A 128 -4.85 -19.57 2.60
CA MET A 128 -6.14 -19.62 3.29
C MET A 128 -6.04 -20.15 4.73
N HIS A 129 -5.06 -20.99 5.05
CA HIS A 129 -4.81 -21.42 6.42
C HIS A 129 -4.55 -20.23 7.36
N PHE A 130 -3.76 -19.27 6.89
CA PHE A 130 -3.38 -18.07 7.64
C PHE A 130 -4.48 -17.02 7.61
N VAL A 131 -5.26 -16.94 6.53
CA VAL A 131 -6.52 -16.16 6.49
C VAL A 131 -7.48 -16.58 7.60
N GLU A 132 -7.68 -17.89 7.81
CA GLU A 132 -8.52 -18.36 8.92
C GLU A 132 -7.90 -18.06 10.28
N ALA A 133 -6.57 -18.11 10.41
CA ALA A 133 -5.88 -17.74 11.65
C ALA A 133 -6.03 -16.25 11.97
N ALA A 134 -5.84 -15.38 10.97
CA ALA A 134 -6.03 -13.94 11.05
C ALA A 134 -7.47 -13.61 11.47
N THR A 135 -8.46 -14.23 10.82
CA THR A 135 -9.89 -14.00 11.11
C THR A 135 -10.29 -14.47 12.50
N ARG A 136 -9.68 -15.56 13.00
CA ARG A 136 -9.89 -16.02 14.39
C ARG A 136 -9.28 -15.08 15.42
N GLN A 137 -8.16 -14.45 15.09
CA GLN A 137 -7.52 -13.47 15.95
C GLN A 137 -8.30 -12.15 15.95
N ASP A 138 -8.75 -11.70 14.79
CA ASP A 138 -9.55 -10.50 14.60
C ASP A 138 -10.50 -10.66 13.41
N ALA A 139 -11.81 -10.65 13.68
CA ALA A 139 -12.84 -10.74 12.64
C ALA A 139 -12.89 -9.52 11.72
N HIS A 140 -12.27 -8.41 12.12
CA HIS A 140 -12.17 -7.16 11.37
C HIS A 140 -10.85 -6.99 10.61
N VAL A 141 -9.96 -7.99 10.64
CA VAL A 141 -8.73 -7.95 9.84
C VAL A 141 -9.04 -7.63 8.38
N TRP A 142 -8.31 -6.67 7.83
CA TRP A 142 -8.42 -6.32 6.42
C TRP A 142 -7.44 -7.16 5.63
N ILE A 143 -7.96 -7.99 4.72
CA ILE A 143 -7.15 -8.88 3.89
C ILE A 143 -7.16 -8.35 2.46
N ASP A 144 -6.00 -7.94 1.98
CA ASP A 144 -5.79 -7.39 0.65
C ASP A 144 -5.10 -8.43 -0.24
N ILE A 145 -5.61 -8.56 -1.46
CA ILE A 145 -4.92 -9.31 -2.52
C ILE A 145 -3.90 -8.36 -3.14
N GLU A 146 -2.62 -8.68 -3.00
CA GLU A 146 -1.54 -7.77 -3.39
C GLU A 146 -1.60 -7.39 -4.89
N LYS A 147 -1.91 -8.38 -5.76
CA LYS A 147 -2.05 -8.21 -7.22
C LYS A 147 -3.09 -9.12 -7.88
N PRO A 148 -3.74 -8.68 -8.98
CA PRO A 148 -4.81 -9.42 -9.63
C PRO A 148 -4.37 -10.59 -10.51
N PHE A 149 -3.10 -10.69 -10.87
CA PHE A 149 -2.61 -11.73 -11.80
C PHE A 149 -1.93 -12.91 -11.10
N TRP A 150 -1.93 -12.93 -9.77
CA TRP A 150 -1.48 -14.09 -8.99
C TRP A 150 -2.33 -15.34 -9.28
N TRP A 151 -1.69 -16.51 -9.32
CA TRP A 151 -2.31 -17.77 -9.70
C TRP A 151 -3.49 -18.16 -8.79
N ASP A 152 -3.40 -17.83 -7.49
CA ASP A 152 -4.41 -18.19 -6.49
C ASP A 152 -5.57 -17.17 -6.38
N VAL A 153 -5.51 -16.03 -7.08
CA VAL A 153 -6.55 -14.97 -7.02
C VAL A 153 -7.96 -15.50 -7.24
N PRO A 154 -8.25 -16.37 -8.24
CA PRO A 154 -9.59 -16.90 -8.42
C PRO A 154 -10.12 -17.64 -7.18
N MET A 155 -9.26 -18.39 -6.49
CA MET A 155 -9.62 -19.10 -5.27
C MET A 155 -9.85 -18.16 -4.09
N TRP A 156 -9.02 -17.13 -3.96
CA TRP A 156 -9.19 -16.09 -2.93
C TRP A 156 -10.47 -15.31 -3.11
N LEU A 157 -10.80 -14.89 -4.33
CA LEU A 157 -12.06 -14.22 -4.64
C LEU A 157 -13.27 -15.13 -4.38
N ALA A 158 -13.21 -16.40 -4.81
CA ALA A 158 -14.29 -17.37 -4.60
C ALA A 158 -14.55 -17.65 -3.10
N SER A 159 -13.54 -17.48 -2.24
CA SER A 159 -13.71 -17.64 -0.79
C SER A 159 -14.59 -16.57 -0.15
N GLY A 160 -14.72 -15.40 -0.77
CA GLY A 160 -15.43 -14.24 -0.22
C GLY A 160 -14.77 -13.60 1.01
N LYS A 161 -13.50 -13.93 1.29
CA LYS A 161 -12.79 -13.48 2.50
C LYS A 161 -11.92 -12.23 2.30
N MET A 162 -11.57 -11.91 1.07
CA MET A 162 -10.72 -10.74 0.76
C MET A 162 -11.55 -9.45 0.75
N LYS A 163 -10.94 -8.34 1.14
CA LYS A 163 -11.60 -7.02 1.27
C LYS A 163 -11.21 -6.04 0.17
N SER A 164 -10.01 -6.17 -0.37
CA SER A 164 -9.51 -5.33 -1.46
C SER A 164 -8.53 -6.08 -2.35
N ILE A 165 -8.14 -5.42 -3.44
CA ILE A 165 -7.14 -5.91 -4.38
C ILE A 165 -6.33 -4.75 -4.96
N GLY A 166 -5.01 -4.91 -4.99
CA GLY A 166 -4.07 -3.94 -5.54
C GLY A 166 -4.04 -3.97 -7.06
N ILE A 167 -4.63 -2.97 -7.73
CA ILE A 167 -4.51 -2.82 -9.20
C ILE A 167 -3.20 -2.11 -9.56
N ALA A 168 -2.93 -0.99 -8.89
CA ALA A 168 -1.69 -0.23 -8.99
C ALA A 168 -0.69 -0.74 -7.93
N ASN A 169 -0.08 -1.88 -8.22
CA ASN A 169 0.71 -2.63 -7.24
C ASN A 169 2.19 -2.20 -7.17
N ASN A 170 2.95 -2.84 -6.27
CA ASN A 170 4.34 -2.47 -5.94
C ASN A 170 5.35 -2.61 -7.12
N HIS A 171 4.96 -3.29 -8.20
CA HIS A 171 5.80 -3.50 -9.37
C HIS A 171 5.40 -2.62 -10.56
N MET A 172 4.36 -1.80 -10.42
CA MET A 172 4.07 -0.72 -11.34
C MET A 172 5.03 0.44 -11.10
N ASN A 173 5.63 0.92 -12.18
CA ASN A 173 6.39 2.16 -12.20
C ASN A 173 5.73 3.15 -13.16
N ARG A 174 6.31 4.36 -13.25
CA ARG A 174 5.75 5.47 -14.05
C ARG A 174 5.39 5.10 -15.49
N SER A 175 6.12 4.17 -16.10
CA SER A 175 6.02 3.88 -17.52
C SER A 175 5.86 2.39 -17.84
N GLY A 176 5.61 1.54 -16.85
CA GLY A 176 5.53 0.10 -17.07
C GLY A 176 5.30 -0.74 -15.83
N MET A 177 5.38 -2.05 -16.03
CA MET A 177 5.33 -3.09 -15.01
C MET A 177 6.66 -3.84 -15.01
N LEU A 178 7.08 -4.38 -13.87
CA LEU A 178 8.20 -5.31 -13.82
C LEU A 178 7.95 -6.50 -14.78
N ALA A 179 8.88 -6.76 -15.70
CA ALA A 179 8.66 -7.71 -16.80
C ALA A 179 8.78 -9.19 -16.40
N SER A 180 9.42 -9.47 -15.26
CA SER A 180 9.68 -10.82 -14.75
C SER A 180 8.65 -11.25 -13.71
N GLU A 181 7.45 -10.70 -13.80
CA GLU A 181 6.42 -10.92 -12.81
C GLU A 181 5.33 -11.85 -13.35
N ALA A 182 5.00 -12.86 -12.53
CA ALA A 182 4.29 -14.12 -12.83
C ALA A 182 5.18 -15.28 -13.28
#